data_AF-B3PRU4-F1
#
_entry.id   AF-B3PRU4-F1
#
_cell.length_a   1.000
_cell.length_b   1.000
_cell.length_c   1.000
_cell.angle_alpha   90.00
_cell.angle_beta   90.00
_cell.angle_gamma   90.00
#
_symmetry.space_group_name_H-M   'P 1'
#
loop_
_entity.id
_entity.type
_entity.pdbx_description
1 polymer ?
#
loop_
_entity_poly.entity_id
_entity_poly.type
_entity_poly.pdbx_seq_one_letter_code
_entity_poly.pdbx_strand_id
1 'polypeptide(L)'
;MLGGLYLCYEGAEKIYELVVPHAAHAHEAELETISVDPKTFEDEKVASAVRTDFILSAEIMAITLGSLSESGLAVQALVLALVGTLITAAVYGVVALIVKADDFGLWLAQRSSPSQAGAFLRMLGRGLVQGMPYLLKVLGLIGTAAMIWVGGGIIVHGAETFGFGWLSHLLHDAGEGAAHAMPALGGVLAWLVQAAGSGLVGILIGLAAIPAVGYVVAPAWQWCATRLRRIRTA
;
A
#
# COMPACT_ATOMS: atom_id res chain seq x y z
N MET A 1 -9.99 1.51 10.95
CA MET A 1 -10.15 2.90 10.46
C MET A 1 -8.87 3.73 10.52
N LEU A 2 -8.17 3.86 11.66
CA LEU A 2 -6.93 4.66 11.73
C LEU A 2 -5.83 4.18 10.76
N GLY A 3 -5.61 2.86 10.65
CA GLY A 3 -4.70 2.30 9.65
C GLY A 3 -5.10 2.65 8.21
N GLY A 4 -6.40 2.62 7.91
CA GLY A 4 -6.92 3.05 6.60
C GLY A 4 -6.68 4.53 6.33
N LEU A 5 -6.86 5.39 7.33
CA LEU A 5 -6.53 6.82 7.22
C LEU A 5 -5.04 7.04 6.91
N TYR A 6 -4.15 6.29 7.58
CA TYR A 6 -2.72 6.33 7.32
C TYR A 6 -2.37 5.86 5.90
N LEU A 7 -2.96 4.76 5.42
CA LEU A 7 -2.76 4.29 4.04
C LEU A 7 -3.26 5.28 2.99
N CYS A 8 -4.42 5.91 3.23
CA CYS A 8 -4.96 6.96 2.37
C CYS A 8 -4.02 8.17 2.33
N TYR A 9 -3.50 8.59 3.49
CA TYR A 9 -2.52 9.68 3.59
C TYR A 9 -1.23 9.34 2.82
N GLU A 10 -0.57 8.22 3.16
CA GLU A 10 0.71 7.81 2.55
C GLU A 10 0.57 7.59 1.03
N GLY A 11 -0.55 7.01 0.60
CA GLY A 11 -0.84 6.81 -0.82
C GLY A 11 -1.09 8.14 -1.55
N ALA A 12 -1.85 9.05 -0.96
CA ALA A 12 -2.11 10.36 -1.57
C ALA A 12 -0.86 11.24 -1.63
N GLU A 13 0.01 11.16 -0.61
CA GLU A 13 1.30 11.85 -0.58
C GLU A 13 2.22 11.38 -1.71
N LYS A 14 2.36 10.06 -1.91
CA LYS A 14 3.12 9.49 -3.04
C LYS A 14 2.56 9.92 -4.41
N ILE A 15 1.24 10.04 -4.55
CA ILE A 15 0.64 10.58 -5.78
C ILE A 15 0.95 12.08 -5.91
N TYR A 16 0.86 12.84 -4.84
CA TYR A 16 1.11 14.27 -4.82
C TYR A 16 2.55 14.60 -5.21
N GLU A 17 3.53 13.86 -4.69
CA GLU A 17 4.95 13.98 -5.06
C GLU A 17 5.21 13.76 -6.54
N LEU A 18 4.51 12.79 -7.16
CA LEU A 18 4.62 12.51 -8.59
C LEU A 18 4.05 13.64 -9.46
N VAL A 19 3.05 14.38 -8.96
CA VAL A 19 2.35 15.44 -9.71
C VAL A 19 2.96 16.82 -9.46
N VAL A 20 3.46 17.09 -8.26
CA VAL A 20 4.03 18.39 -7.86
C VAL A 20 5.43 18.23 -7.24
N PRO A 21 6.46 17.88 -8.05
CA PRO A 21 7.80 17.59 -7.55
C PRO A 21 8.51 18.79 -6.87
N HIS A 22 8.05 20.03 -7.12
CA HIS A 22 8.67 21.24 -6.58
C HIS A 22 8.06 21.72 -5.25
N ALA A 23 6.98 21.11 -4.75
CA ALA A 23 6.37 21.42 -3.44
C ALA A 23 6.72 20.37 -2.36
N ALA A 24 7.13 19.17 -2.76
CA ALA A 24 7.50 18.06 -1.86
C ALA A 24 8.74 18.38 -1.01
N HIS A 25 9.73 19.10 -1.55
CA HIS A 25 10.93 19.49 -0.81
C HIS A 25 10.70 20.53 0.30
N ALA A 26 9.51 21.15 0.38
CA ALA A 26 9.18 22.05 1.48
C ALA A 26 8.51 21.31 2.66
N HIS A 27 7.80 20.20 2.42
CA HIS A 27 7.08 19.47 3.47
C HIS A 27 7.95 18.44 4.18
N GLU A 28 8.87 17.77 3.47
CA GLU A 28 9.88 16.89 4.09
C GLU A 28 10.94 17.71 4.85
N ALA A 29 11.36 18.87 4.32
CA ALA A 29 12.37 19.70 4.96
C ALA A 29 11.90 20.40 6.25
N GLU A 30 10.59 20.54 6.45
CA GLU A 30 10.02 21.18 7.64
C GLU A 30 9.62 20.16 8.73
N LEU A 31 9.48 18.87 8.38
CA LEU A 31 9.15 17.78 9.31
C LEU A 31 10.35 16.90 9.71
N GLU A 32 11.35 16.75 8.85
CA GLU A 32 12.56 15.95 9.13
C GLU A 32 13.82 16.80 8.97
N THR A 33 14.10 17.62 9.98
CA THR A 33 15.51 17.87 10.30
C THR A 33 16.07 16.56 10.85
N ILE A 34 17.12 16.01 10.20
CA ILE A 34 17.89 14.78 10.52
C ILE A 34 17.39 13.61 9.65
N SER A 35 18.15 13.10 8.68
CA SER A 35 19.49 12.53 8.88
C SER A 35 20.39 12.69 7.64
N VAL A 36 21.71 12.71 7.83
CA VAL A 36 22.73 12.70 6.76
C VAL A 36 23.42 11.32 6.71
N ASP A 37 22.98 10.37 7.55
CA ASP A 37 23.56 9.04 7.70
C ASP A 37 22.79 8.01 6.86
N PRO A 38 23.43 7.35 5.87
CA PRO A 38 22.80 6.34 5.03
C PRO A 38 22.06 5.24 5.80
N LYS A 39 22.50 4.90 7.02
CA LYS A 39 21.84 3.88 7.85
C LYS A 39 20.48 4.33 8.36
N THR A 40 20.36 5.59 8.80
CA THR A 40 19.10 6.12 9.33
C THR A 40 18.02 6.17 8.24
N PHE A 41 18.40 6.56 7.02
CA PHE A 41 17.49 6.50 5.86
C PHE A 41 17.03 5.08 5.54
N GLU A 42 17.93 4.09 5.58
CA GLU A 42 17.57 2.69 5.34
C GLU A 42 16.61 2.17 6.42
N ASP A 43 16.91 2.44 7.69
CA ASP A 43 16.07 2.05 8.83
C ASP A 43 14.67 2.66 8.75
N GLU A 44 14.56 3.93 8.36
CA GLU A 44 13.27 4.61 8.14
C GLU A 44 12.46 3.98 7.01
N LYS A 45 13.11 3.66 5.89
CA LYS A 45 12.46 2.97 4.76
C LYS A 45 11.95 1.59 5.16
N VAL A 46 12.77 0.81 5.88
CA VAL A 46 12.38 -0.51 6.40
C VAL A 46 11.22 -0.37 7.38
N ALA A 47 11.29 0.58 8.32
CA ALA A 47 10.23 0.81 9.30
C ALA A 47 8.91 1.21 8.64
N SER A 48 8.95 2.09 7.62
CA SER A 48 7.76 2.45 6.84
C SER A 48 7.17 1.24 6.13
N ALA A 49 8.00 0.44 5.44
CA ALA A 49 7.53 -0.75 4.72
C ALA A 49 6.87 -1.78 5.67
N VAL A 50 7.47 -2.00 6.85
CA VAL A 50 6.91 -2.91 7.87
C VAL A 50 5.58 -2.38 8.41
N ARG A 51 5.43 -1.07 8.62
CA ARG A 51 4.16 -0.48 9.05
C ARG A 51 3.06 -0.68 8.01
N THR A 52 3.36 -0.39 6.75
CA THR A 52 2.39 -0.58 5.65
C THR A 52 1.99 -2.05 5.54
N ASP A 53 2.95 -2.99 5.55
CA ASP A 53 2.67 -4.44 5.49
C ASP A 53 1.85 -4.93 6.68
N PHE A 54 2.14 -4.43 7.89
CA PHE A 54 1.36 -4.75 9.08
C PHE A 54 -0.10 -4.27 8.96
N ILE A 55 -0.32 -3.05 8.47
CA ILE A 55 -1.69 -2.52 8.30
C ILE A 55 -2.45 -3.33 7.27
N LEU A 56 -1.85 -3.61 6.11
CA LEU A 56 -2.48 -4.40 5.05
C LEU A 56 -2.78 -5.84 5.51
N SER A 57 -1.82 -6.47 6.19
CA SER A 57 -1.99 -7.83 6.73
C SER A 57 -3.06 -7.90 7.82
N ALA A 58 -3.08 -6.93 8.72
CA ALA A 58 -4.09 -6.84 9.78
C ALA A 58 -5.50 -6.67 9.21
N GLU A 59 -5.64 -5.93 8.11
CA GLU A 59 -6.93 -5.76 7.44
C GLU A 59 -7.42 -7.04 6.78
N ILE A 60 -6.58 -7.72 6.01
CA ILE A 60 -6.98 -8.99 5.39
C ILE A 60 -7.43 -9.98 6.48
N MET A 61 -6.73 -9.98 7.62
CA MET A 61 -7.09 -10.78 8.77
C MET A 61 -8.45 -10.36 9.37
N ALA A 62 -8.70 -9.06 9.51
CA ALA A 62 -9.96 -8.52 10.02
C ALA A 62 -11.15 -8.82 9.08
N ILE A 63 -10.96 -8.69 7.76
CA ILE A 63 -11.98 -9.04 6.75
C ILE A 63 -12.26 -10.55 6.80
N THR A 64 -11.22 -11.37 6.88
CA THR A 64 -11.35 -12.84 6.98
C THR A 64 -12.07 -13.23 8.27
N LEU A 65 -11.76 -12.57 9.40
CA LEU A 65 -12.45 -12.82 10.65
C LEU A 65 -13.92 -12.38 10.58
N GLY A 66 -14.20 -11.22 9.97
CA GLY A 66 -15.55 -10.68 9.80
C GLY A 66 -16.44 -11.57 8.92
N SER A 67 -15.88 -12.20 7.87
CA SER A 67 -16.63 -13.12 7.01
C SER A 67 -16.94 -14.48 7.66
N LEU A 68 -16.27 -14.78 8.79
CA LEU A 68 -16.44 -16.01 9.55
C LEU A 68 -17.18 -15.79 10.87
N SER A 69 -17.94 -14.69 11.01
CA SER A 69 -18.58 -14.28 12.26
C SER A 69 -19.50 -15.33 12.88
N GLU A 70 -20.08 -16.23 12.07
CA GLU A 70 -20.96 -17.32 12.55
C GLU A 70 -20.23 -18.65 12.83
N SER A 71 -18.92 -18.72 12.60
CA SER A 71 -18.11 -19.93 12.82
C SER A 71 -17.61 -20.03 14.26
N GLY A 72 -17.40 -21.26 14.75
CA GLY A 72 -16.78 -21.49 16.06
C GLY A 72 -15.31 -21.03 16.11
N LEU A 73 -14.82 -20.66 17.30
CA LEU A 73 -13.46 -20.12 17.51
C LEU A 73 -12.35 -21.01 16.92
N ALA A 74 -12.48 -22.33 16.99
CA ALA A 74 -11.50 -23.27 16.44
C ALA A 74 -11.41 -23.18 14.90
N VAL A 75 -12.54 -23.00 14.23
CA VAL A 75 -12.61 -22.85 12.76
C VAL A 75 -12.03 -21.50 12.35
N GLN A 76 -12.41 -20.42 13.03
CA GLN A 76 -11.84 -19.09 12.78
C GLN A 76 -10.32 -19.11 12.94
N ALA A 77 -9.81 -19.64 14.05
CA ALA A 77 -8.37 -19.71 14.30
C ALA A 77 -7.62 -20.51 13.22
N LEU A 78 -8.17 -21.65 12.78
CA LEU A 78 -7.59 -22.45 11.71
C LEU A 78 -7.56 -21.70 10.38
N VAL A 79 -8.67 -21.07 10.00
CA VAL A 79 -8.75 -20.34 8.73
C VAL A 79 -7.83 -19.13 8.73
N LEU A 80 -7.80 -18.35 9.81
CA LEU A 80 -6.89 -17.20 9.95
C LEU A 80 -5.42 -17.64 9.90
N ALA A 81 -5.05 -18.73 10.56
CA ALA A 81 -3.70 -19.29 10.49
C ALA A 81 -3.33 -19.72 9.06
N LEU A 82 -4.26 -20.38 8.36
CA LEU A 82 -4.06 -20.83 6.98
C LEU A 82 -3.94 -19.66 6.01
N VAL A 83 -4.86 -18.69 6.07
CA VAL A 83 -4.87 -17.48 5.23
C VAL A 83 -3.61 -16.66 5.47
N GLY A 84 -3.26 -16.39 6.74
CA GLY A 84 -2.06 -15.65 7.09
C GLY A 84 -0.79 -16.31 6.57
N THR A 85 -0.66 -17.64 6.75
CA THR A 85 0.51 -18.39 6.26
C THR A 85 0.57 -18.40 4.74
N LEU A 86 -0.56 -18.63 4.07
CA LEU A 86 -0.63 -18.72 2.61
C LEU A 86 -0.31 -17.38 1.96
N ILE A 87 -0.90 -16.29 2.44
CA ILE A 87 -0.65 -14.96 1.88
C ILE A 87 0.80 -14.54 2.14
N THR A 88 1.33 -14.79 3.34
CA THR A 88 2.75 -14.52 3.64
C THR A 88 3.66 -15.28 2.67
N ALA A 89 3.45 -16.59 2.52
CA ALA A 89 4.26 -17.41 1.61
C ALA A 89 4.12 -16.96 0.15
N ALA A 90 2.91 -16.60 -0.29
CA ALA A 90 2.64 -16.16 -1.64
C ALA A 90 3.29 -14.81 -1.96
N VAL A 91 3.06 -13.79 -1.12
CA VAL A 91 3.58 -12.42 -1.35
C VAL A 91 5.10 -12.40 -1.25
N TYR A 92 5.67 -12.89 -0.15
CA TYR A 92 7.12 -12.93 0.02
C TYR A 92 7.80 -13.89 -0.96
N GLY A 93 7.12 -14.98 -1.36
CA GLY A 93 7.58 -15.87 -2.41
C GLY A 93 7.69 -15.18 -3.77
N VAL A 94 6.67 -14.41 -4.16
CA VAL A 94 6.70 -13.62 -5.41
C VAL A 94 7.80 -12.56 -5.37
N VAL A 95 7.95 -11.83 -4.25
CA VAL A 95 9.02 -10.83 -4.09
C VAL A 95 10.39 -11.51 -4.19
N ALA A 96 10.59 -12.65 -3.54
CA ALA A 96 11.84 -13.42 -3.62
C ALA A 96 12.13 -13.89 -5.05
N LEU A 97 11.12 -14.31 -5.80
CA LEU A 97 11.27 -14.67 -7.21
C LEU A 97 11.66 -13.48 -8.08
N ILE A 98 11.09 -12.30 -7.83
CA ILE A 98 11.44 -11.06 -8.55
C ILE A 98 12.90 -10.70 -8.31
N VAL A 99 13.34 -10.66 -7.05
CA VAL A 99 14.73 -10.35 -6.69
C VAL A 99 15.68 -11.40 -7.29
N LYS A 100 15.29 -12.69 -7.23
CA LYS A 100 16.11 -13.77 -7.82
C LYS A 100 16.21 -13.67 -9.34
N ALA A 101 15.16 -13.20 -10.00
CA ALA A 101 15.19 -12.96 -11.45
C ALA A 101 16.16 -11.82 -11.82
N ASP A 102 16.32 -10.81 -10.95
CA ASP A 102 17.31 -9.74 -11.14
C ASP A 102 18.74 -10.28 -11.07
N ASP A 103 19.05 -11.01 -9.99
CA ASP A 103 20.36 -11.66 -9.79
C ASP A 103 20.69 -12.61 -10.95
N PHE A 104 19.70 -13.38 -11.40
CA PHE A 104 19.85 -14.29 -12.53
C PHE A 104 20.08 -13.53 -13.85
N GLY A 105 19.42 -12.39 -14.03
CA GLY A 105 19.65 -11.49 -15.16
C GLY A 105 21.07 -10.96 -15.21
N LEU A 106 21.59 -10.49 -14.06
CA LEU A 106 22.99 -10.04 -13.93
C LEU A 106 23.98 -11.16 -14.24
N TRP A 107 23.76 -12.34 -13.66
CA TRP A 107 24.59 -13.51 -13.93
C TRP A 107 24.63 -13.87 -15.42
N LEU A 108 23.48 -13.80 -16.10
CA LEU A 108 23.38 -14.10 -17.53
C LEU A 108 24.03 -13.01 -18.39
N ALA A 109 23.92 -11.74 -17.98
CA ALA A 109 24.52 -10.59 -18.66
C ALA A 109 26.06 -10.58 -18.60
N GLN A 110 26.64 -11.14 -17.52
CA GLN A 110 28.09 -11.25 -17.34
C GLN A 110 28.70 -12.49 -18.00
N ARG A 111 27.86 -13.39 -18.54
CA ARG A 111 28.33 -14.67 -19.09
C ARG A 111 29.10 -14.48 -20.41
N SER A 112 30.39 -14.82 -20.39
CA SER A 112 31.30 -14.77 -21.54
C SER A 112 31.36 -16.12 -22.24
N SER A 113 30.46 -16.37 -23.19
CA SER A 113 30.54 -17.52 -24.11
C SER A 113 30.67 -17.02 -25.56
N PRO A 114 31.59 -17.59 -26.37
CA PRO A 114 31.73 -17.28 -27.79
C PRO A 114 30.64 -17.91 -28.68
N SER A 115 29.76 -18.75 -28.14
CA SER A 115 28.68 -19.38 -28.92
C SER A 115 27.53 -18.41 -29.22
N GLN A 116 26.82 -18.61 -30.33
CA GLN A 116 25.63 -17.82 -30.68
C GLN A 116 24.54 -17.90 -29.60
N ALA A 117 24.37 -19.08 -28.98
CA ALA A 117 23.51 -19.25 -27.82
C ALA A 117 23.97 -18.41 -26.60
N GLY A 118 25.29 -18.27 -26.41
CA GLY A 118 25.88 -17.40 -25.40
C GLY A 118 25.58 -15.91 -25.62
N ALA A 119 25.59 -15.47 -26.87
CA ALA A 119 25.23 -14.10 -27.24
C ALA A 119 23.73 -13.81 -26.99
N PHE A 120 22.84 -14.74 -27.33
CA PHE A 120 21.41 -14.62 -27.05
C PHE A 120 21.12 -14.57 -25.56
N LEU A 121 21.71 -15.46 -24.77
CA LEU A 121 21.57 -15.46 -23.32
C LEU A 121 22.06 -14.13 -22.71
N ARG A 122 23.20 -13.60 -23.16
CA ARG A 122 23.71 -12.30 -22.70
C ARG A 122 22.74 -11.16 -23.01
N MET A 123 22.12 -11.17 -24.19
CA MET A 123 21.09 -10.20 -24.56
C MET A 123 19.87 -10.30 -23.66
N LEU A 124 19.37 -11.51 -23.37
CA LEU A 124 18.28 -11.71 -22.42
C LEU A 124 18.63 -11.23 -21.00
N GLY A 125 19.84 -11.54 -20.52
CA GLY A 125 20.32 -11.07 -19.22
C GLY A 125 20.35 -9.55 -19.12
N ARG A 126 20.87 -8.87 -20.16
CA ARG A 126 20.84 -7.41 -20.25
C ARG A 126 19.42 -6.86 -20.29
N GLY A 127 18.51 -7.51 -21.03
CA GLY A 127 17.10 -7.15 -21.07
C GLY A 127 16.42 -7.25 -19.71
N LEU A 128 16.69 -8.31 -18.95
CA LEU A 128 16.17 -8.49 -17.58
C LEU A 128 16.63 -7.37 -16.65
N VAL A 129 17.94 -7.09 -16.62
CA VAL A 129 18.52 -6.06 -15.74
C VAL A 129 18.06 -4.65 -16.12
N GLN A 130 17.98 -4.36 -17.42
CA GLN A 130 17.47 -3.07 -17.91
C GLN A 130 15.96 -2.91 -17.69
N GLY A 131 15.21 -4.03 -17.66
CA GLY A 131 13.78 -4.06 -17.38
C GLY A 131 13.44 -3.90 -15.90
N MET A 132 14.34 -4.32 -14.99
CA MET A 132 14.08 -4.32 -13.55
C MET A 132 13.64 -2.96 -12.97
N PRO A 133 14.27 -1.82 -13.31
CA PRO A 133 13.82 -0.51 -12.82
C PRO A 133 12.39 -0.16 -13.24
N TYR A 134 11.98 -0.57 -14.45
CA TYR A 134 10.61 -0.33 -14.93
C TYR A 134 9.62 -1.24 -14.22
N LEU A 135 9.97 -2.51 -14.01
CA LEU A 135 9.18 -3.45 -13.22
C LEU A 135 8.93 -2.89 -11.82
N LEU A 136 9.99 -2.47 -11.11
CA LEU A 136 9.90 -1.92 -9.76
C LEU A 136 9.07 -0.62 -9.71
N LYS A 137 9.18 0.25 -10.73
CA LYS A 137 8.33 1.45 -10.84
C LYS A 137 6.85 1.10 -11.01
N VAL A 138 6.54 0.14 -11.89
CA VAL A 138 5.17 -0.33 -12.11
C VAL A 138 4.62 -0.98 -10.84
N LEU A 139 5.40 -1.82 -10.17
CA LEU A 139 5.01 -2.42 -8.88
C LEU A 139 4.79 -1.35 -7.80
N GLY A 140 5.61 -0.30 -7.75
CA GLY A 140 5.42 0.83 -6.85
C GLY A 140 4.12 1.60 -7.13
N LEU A 141 3.79 1.82 -8.41
CA LEU A 141 2.53 2.47 -8.81
C LEU A 141 1.32 1.60 -8.44
N ILE A 142 1.36 0.31 -8.76
CA ILE A 142 0.30 -0.65 -8.40
C ILE A 142 0.15 -0.73 -6.89
N GLY A 143 1.27 -0.79 -6.15
CA GLY A 143 1.27 -0.80 -4.69
C GLY A 143 0.64 0.46 -4.12
N THR A 144 0.94 1.64 -4.68
CA THR A 144 0.32 2.91 -4.26
C THR A 144 -1.18 2.94 -4.51
N ALA A 145 -1.61 2.49 -5.69
CA ALA A 145 -3.03 2.35 -6.00
C ALA A 145 -3.73 1.38 -5.04
N ALA A 146 -3.08 0.25 -4.73
CA ALA A 146 -3.58 -0.73 -3.78
C ALA A 146 -3.70 -0.14 -2.37
N MET A 147 -2.69 0.56 -1.85
CA MET A 147 -2.75 1.20 -0.53
C MET A 147 -3.96 2.14 -0.40
N ILE A 148 -4.22 2.97 -1.42
CA ILE A 148 -5.33 3.92 -1.38
C ILE A 148 -6.67 3.21 -1.49
N TRP A 149 -6.78 2.24 -2.39
CA TRP A 149 -7.99 1.45 -2.55
C TRP A 149 -8.34 0.71 -1.26
N VAL A 150 -7.37 0.01 -0.70
CA VAL A 150 -7.50 -0.76 0.53
C VAL A 150 -7.81 0.17 1.72
N GLY A 151 -7.06 1.26 1.88
CA GLY A 151 -7.33 2.28 2.90
C GLY A 151 -8.73 2.89 2.80
N GLY A 152 -9.17 3.21 1.58
CA GLY A 152 -10.53 3.68 1.31
C GLY A 152 -11.59 2.64 1.66
N GLY A 153 -11.34 1.37 1.34
CA GLY A 153 -12.19 0.23 1.74
C GLY A 153 -12.35 0.12 3.25
N ILE A 154 -11.26 0.21 4.04
CA ILE A 154 -11.32 0.26 5.51
C ILE A 154 -12.25 1.37 5.97
N ILE A 155 -12.13 2.57 5.38
CA ILE A 155 -12.93 3.72 5.81
C ILE A 155 -14.39 3.55 5.45
N VAL A 156 -14.71 3.11 4.23
CA VAL A 156 -16.09 2.87 3.80
C VAL A 156 -16.76 1.82 4.69
N HIS A 157 -16.07 0.69 4.93
CA HIS A 157 -16.60 -0.38 5.78
C HIS A 157 -16.73 0.04 7.25
N GLY A 158 -15.73 0.78 7.76
CA GLY A 158 -15.81 1.36 9.09
C GLY A 158 -16.98 2.34 9.22
N ALA A 159 -17.18 3.22 8.23
CA ALA A 159 -18.28 4.19 8.22
C ALA A 159 -19.65 3.52 8.25
N GLU A 160 -19.82 2.40 7.57
CA GLU A 160 -21.03 1.56 7.63
C GLU A 160 -21.31 1.08 9.06
N THR A 161 -20.28 0.60 9.76
CA THR A 161 -20.38 0.15 11.16
C THR A 161 -20.76 1.29 12.11
N PHE A 162 -20.37 2.54 11.81
CA PHE A 162 -20.71 3.73 12.60
C PHE A 162 -22.05 4.39 12.21
N GLY A 163 -22.84 3.76 11.32
CA GLY A 163 -24.16 4.26 10.93
C GLY A 163 -24.17 5.19 9.70
N PHE A 164 -23.03 5.40 9.06
CA PHE A 164 -22.91 6.14 7.79
C PHE A 164 -22.95 5.19 6.58
N GLY A 165 -23.89 4.24 6.59
CA GLY A 165 -24.02 3.22 5.54
C GLY A 165 -24.38 3.74 4.15
N TRP A 166 -24.84 4.99 4.03
CA TRP A 166 -25.20 5.60 2.75
C TRP A 166 -24.06 5.54 1.72
N LEU A 167 -22.81 5.66 2.16
CA LEU A 167 -21.65 5.59 1.27
C LEU A 167 -21.45 4.18 0.72
N SER A 168 -21.65 3.16 1.56
CA SER A 168 -21.60 1.75 1.16
C SER A 168 -22.72 1.42 0.18
N HIS A 169 -23.95 1.87 0.47
CA HIS A 169 -25.11 1.67 -0.41
C HIS A 169 -24.95 2.37 -1.77
N LEU A 170 -24.46 3.62 -1.82
CA LEU A 170 -24.21 4.29 -3.09
C LEU A 170 -23.21 3.55 -3.98
N LEU A 171 -22.14 3.01 -3.38
CA LEU A 171 -21.15 2.22 -4.12
C LEU A 171 -21.74 0.89 -4.61
N HIS A 172 -22.57 0.26 -3.78
CA HIS A 172 -23.27 -0.97 -4.14
C HIS A 172 -24.26 -0.76 -5.28
N ASP A 173 -25.12 0.25 -5.18
CA ASP A 173 -26.12 0.61 -6.19
C ASP A 173 -25.47 0.99 -7.53
N ALA A 174 -24.36 1.74 -7.47
CA ALA A 174 -23.57 2.06 -8.66
C ALA A 174 -22.96 0.79 -9.30
N GLY A 175 -22.51 -0.16 -8.47
CA GLY A 175 -22.00 -1.45 -8.91
C GLY A 175 -23.06 -2.33 -9.56
N GLU A 176 -24.26 -2.40 -8.96
CA GLU A 176 -25.40 -3.11 -9.53
C GLU A 176 -25.85 -2.49 -10.85
N GLY A 177 -25.92 -1.16 -10.94
CA GLY A 177 -26.23 -0.45 -12.18
C GLY A 177 -25.26 -0.78 -13.31
N ALA A 178 -23.96 -0.88 -13.01
CA ALA A 178 -22.94 -1.32 -13.97
C ALA A 178 -23.08 -2.81 -14.32
N ALA A 179 -23.42 -3.66 -13.35
CA ALA A 179 -23.62 -5.08 -13.57
C ALA A 179 -24.82 -5.37 -14.50
N HIS A 180 -25.89 -4.59 -14.38
CA HIS A 180 -27.06 -4.68 -15.25
C HIS A 180 -26.77 -4.30 -16.72
N ALA A 181 -25.77 -3.45 -16.96
CA ALA A 181 -25.37 -3.07 -18.32
C ALA A 181 -24.73 -4.23 -19.09
N MET A 182 -24.06 -5.17 -18.40
CA MET A 182 -23.44 -6.32 -19.03
C MET A 182 -23.47 -7.56 -18.10
N PRO A 183 -24.58 -8.31 -18.09
CA PRO A 183 -24.82 -9.40 -17.13
C PRO A 183 -23.74 -10.50 -17.15
N ALA A 184 -23.14 -10.76 -18.31
CA ALA A 184 -22.07 -11.74 -18.46
C ALA A 184 -20.79 -11.37 -17.68
N LEU A 185 -20.58 -10.09 -17.39
CA LEU A 185 -19.44 -9.57 -16.63
C LEU A 185 -19.89 -8.88 -15.33
N GLY A 186 -21.14 -9.09 -14.91
CA GLY A 186 -21.77 -8.30 -13.85
C GLY A 186 -21.00 -8.28 -12.54
N GLY A 187 -20.51 -9.45 -12.09
CA GLY A 187 -19.72 -9.55 -10.86
C GLY A 187 -18.38 -8.81 -10.93
N VAL A 188 -17.69 -8.86 -12.07
CA VAL A 188 -16.41 -8.14 -12.27
C VAL A 188 -16.63 -6.64 -12.34
N LEU A 189 -17.69 -6.20 -13.02
CA LEU A 189 -18.04 -4.78 -13.11
C LEU A 189 -18.47 -4.21 -11.77
N ALA A 190 -19.30 -4.92 -11.01
CA ALA A 190 -19.69 -4.52 -9.66
C ALA A 190 -18.47 -4.37 -8.75
N TRP A 191 -17.57 -5.37 -8.78
CA TRP A 191 -16.31 -5.31 -8.02
C TRP A 191 -15.42 -4.14 -8.46
N LEU A 192 -15.29 -3.88 -9.76
CA LEU A 192 -14.49 -2.76 -10.28
C LEU A 192 -15.05 -1.41 -9.84
N VAL A 193 -16.38 -1.24 -9.88
CA VAL A 193 -17.02 0.01 -9.44
C VAL A 193 -16.84 0.21 -7.94
N GLN A 194 -17.05 -0.83 -7.14
CA GLN A 194 -16.84 -0.77 -5.70
C GLN A 194 -15.37 -0.48 -5.36
N ALA A 195 -14.43 -1.10 -6.09
CA ALA A 195 -13.00 -0.88 -5.93
C ALA A 195 -12.61 0.55 -6.29
N ALA A 196 -13.04 1.03 -7.46
CA ALA A 196 -12.77 2.39 -7.92
C ALA A 196 -13.37 3.44 -6.98
N GLY A 197 -14.60 3.21 -6.50
CA GLY A 197 -15.26 4.12 -5.57
C GLY A 197 -14.60 4.14 -4.19
N SER A 198 -14.18 2.99 -3.67
CA SER A 198 -13.39 2.91 -2.44
C SER A 198 -12.05 3.62 -2.61
N GLY A 199 -11.37 3.44 -3.74
CA GLY A 199 -10.16 4.19 -4.08
C GLY A 199 -10.39 5.70 -4.17
N LEU A 200 -11.50 6.15 -4.76
CA LEU A 200 -11.84 7.57 -4.83
C LEU A 200 -12.07 8.17 -3.44
N VAL A 201 -12.80 7.47 -2.57
CA VAL A 201 -12.95 7.86 -1.16
C VAL A 201 -11.59 7.93 -0.47
N GLY A 202 -10.72 6.93 -0.71
CA GLY A 202 -9.36 6.91 -0.19
C GLY A 202 -8.54 8.13 -0.63
N ILE A 203 -8.59 8.50 -1.92
CA ILE A 203 -7.93 9.70 -2.45
C ILE A 203 -8.46 10.96 -1.77
N LEU A 204 -9.78 11.13 -1.68
CA LEU A 204 -10.40 12.32 -1.09
C LEU A 204 -9.99 12.48 0.39
N ILE A 205 -10.02 11.38 1.14
CA ILE A 205 -9.62 11.36 2.54
C ILE A 205 -8.11 11.62 2.69
N GLY A 206 -7.28 10.99 1.86
CA GLY A 206 -5.83 11.18 1.86
C GLY A 206 -5.45 12.62 1.57
N LEU A 207 -6.04 13.23 0.53
CA LEU A 207 -5.84 14.63 0.18
C LEU A 207 -6.31 15.59 1.29
N ALA A 208 -7.39 15.26 1.99
CA ALA A 208 -7.85 16.03 3.14
C ALA A 208 -6.95 15.83 4.38
N ALA A 209 -6.35 14.65 4.54
CA ALA A 209 -5.45 14.33 5.64
C ALA A 209 -4.12 15.09 5.54
N ILE A 210 -3.60 15.35 4.33
CA ILE A 210 -2.35 16.10 4.11
C ILE A 210 -2.33 17.45 4.87
N PRO A 211 -3.24 18.40 4.60
CA PRO A 211 -3.26 19.66 5.34
C PRO A 211 -3.66 19.46 6.81
N ALA A 212 -4.50 18.48 7.14
CA ALA A 212 -4.89 18.23 8.53
C ALA A 212 -3.67 17.81 9.38
N VAL A 213 -2.80 16.95 8.85
CA VAL A 213 -1.57 16.53 9.54
C VAL A 213 -0.60 17.69 9.65
N GLY A 214 -0.35 18.41 8.54
CA GLY A 214 0.58 19.54 8.52
C GLY A 214 0.18 20.71 9.42
N TYR A 215 -1.09 21.14 9.39
CA TYR A 215 -1.54 22.32 10.12
C TYR A 215 -2.07 22.05 11.53
N VAL A 216 -2.49 20.82 11.86
CA VAL A 216 -3.13 20.51 13.15
C VAL A 216 -2.29 19.54 13.96
N VAL A 217 -1.90 18.40 13.38
CA VAL A 217 -1.27 17.30 14.14
C VAL A 217 0.20 17.60 14.44
N ALA A 218 0.98 18.02 13.44
CA ALA A 218 2.39 18.36 13.61
C ALA A 218 2.63 19.45 14.67
N PRO A 219 1.95 20.62 14.63
CA PRO A 219 2.13 21.65 15.65
C PRO A 219 1.62 21.23 17.03
N ALA A 220 0.50 20.48 17.11
CA ALA A 220 0.00 19.97 18.38
C ALA A 220 0.97 18.95 19.01
N TRP A 221 1.57 18.08 18.19
CA TRP A 221 2.58 17.11 18.65
C TRP A 221 3.85 17.81 19.12
N GLN A 222 4.36 18.78 18.37
CA GLN A 222 5.53 19.57 18.78
C GLN A 222 5.26 20.34 20.07
N TRP A 223 4.05 20.89 20.24
CA TRP A 223 3.63 21.54 21.47
C TRP A 223 3.57 20.56 22.67
N CYS A 224 3.02 19.37 22.47
CA CYS A 224 3.00 18.32 23.49
C CYS A 224 4.40 17.78 23.83
N ALA A 225 5.23 17.50 22.83
CA ALA A 225 6.57 16.98 22.99
C ALA A 225 7.49 17.97 23.73
N THR A 226 7.36 19.27 23.42
CA THR A 226 8.11 20.32 24.13
C THR A 226 7.65 20.45 25.59
N ARG A 227 6.36 20.31 25.88
CA ARG A 227 5.82 20.25 27.26
C ARG A 227 6.33 19.03 28.03
N LEU A 228 6.30 17.85 27.42
CA LEU A 228 6.79 16.60 28.03
C LEU A 228 8.29 16.62 28.30
N ARG A 229 9.10 17.16 27.38
CA ARG A 229 10.54 17.32 27.60
C ARG A 229 10.84 18.24 28.78
N ARG A 230 10.08 19.33 28.97
CA ARG A 230 10.24 20.22 30.14
C ARG A 230 9.94 19.55 31.48
N ILE A 231 8.99 18.62 31.52
CA ILE A 231 8.64 17.87 32.73
C ILE A 231 9.73 16.85 33.09
N ARG A 232 10.43 16.30 32.09
CA ARG A 232 11.49 15.32 32.31
C ARG A 232 12.82 15.93 32.76
N THR A 233 12.99 17.24 32.58
CA THR A 233 14.20 18.00 32.95
C THR A 233 14.04 18.82 34.23
N ALA A 234 12.87 18.79 34.87
CA ALA A 234 12.56 19.45 36.14
C ALA A 234 12.44 18.40 37.25
#